data_AF-A0A4R8R0G5-F1
#
_entry.id   AF-A0A4R8R0G5-F1
#
_cell.length_a   1.000
_cell.length_b   1.000
_cell.length_c   1.000
_cell.angle_alpha   90.00
_cell.angle_beta   90.00
_cell.angle_gamma   90.00
#
_symmetry.space_group_name_H-M   'P 1'
#
loop_
_entity.id
_entity.type
_entity.pdbx_description
1 polymer ?
#
loop_
_entity_poly.entity_id
_entity_poly.type
_entity_poly.pdbx_seq_one_letter_code
_entity_poly.pdbx_strand_id
1 'polypeptide(L)'
;MDESNSPFGSEDNTSLLFSNDHPTVLPATVYEILYNIGQTFSHVQYAITGTAAMMAYGFDDRAPQHISIICPSRSKEVIPSWAAAGGMETSLIEPNIINVTVTGGDVWKIRVLYLDLVEDGFDAFETVHMSFGDDSVLTTVLTMPALINQFATSYKEKWYLGSIQETEAIAGDILWLLDRISVCEDAEHRFPGAWVPAVRDPRFWVPFTRSYKFSAQKFSDAGLWFTDSEYAAVLSLESTWKMAHKIINEPGEGFERDLARRRLRERKCRRDPRRQRKCQNHVASIRAGALVPKVEADVPNPWPMVQI
;
A
#
# COMPACT_ATOMS: atom_id res chain seq x y z
N MET A 1 3.83 17.81 31.73
CA MET A 1 2.70 18.31 30.95
C MET A 1 2.98 17.96 29.50
N ASP A 2 2.67 16.70 29.22
CA ASP A 2 2.28 16.02 27.98
C ASP A 2 2.97 16.41 26.67
N GLU A 3 4.13 15.81 26.45
CA GLU A 3 4.65 15.50 25.12
C GLU A 3 3.81 14.36 24.53
N SER A 4 3.09 14.66 23.45
CA SER A 4 2.34 13.70 22.66
C SER A 4 3.31 12.91 21.78
N ASN A 5 3.90 11.86 22.35
CA ASN A 5 4.58 10.83 21.57
C ASN A 5 3.55 10.05 20.76
N SER A 6 3.54 10.28 19.45
CA SER A 6 2.91 9.37 18.49
C SER A 6 3.55 7.97 18.65
N PRO A 7 2.78 6.89 18.87
CA PRO A 7 3.31 5.53 18.91
C PRO A 7 3.78 5.02 17.54
N PHE A 8 3.47 5.77 16.47
CA PHE A 8 4.05 5.57 15.16
C PHE A 8 5.31 6.41 15.08
N GLY A 9 6.45 5.73 15.23
CA GLY A 9 7.77 6.33 15.05
C GLY A 9 7.80 7.15 13.77
N SER A 10 8.41 8.33 13.84
CA SER A 10 8.63 9.21 12.72
C SER A 10 9.14 8.40 11.52
N GLU A 11 8.39 8.43 10.42
CA GLU A 11 8.86 7.99 9.12
C GLU A 11 10.09 8.83 8.78
N ASP A 12 11.28 8.38 9.18
CA ASP A 12 12.51 8.96 8.69
C ASP A 12 12.61 8.67 7.19
N ASN A 13 12.30 9.72 6.45
CA ASN A 13 12.47 9.86 5.01
C ASN A 13 13.90 9.52 4.62
N THR A 14 14.10 8.31 4.13
CA THR A 14 15.07 8.02 3.07
C THR A 14 14.35 7.43 1.87
N SER A 15 13.52 8.27 1.26
CA SER A 15 13.16 8.16 -0.15
C SER A 15 14.39 8.49 -1.01
N LEU A 16 15.41 7.64 -1.01
CA LEU A 16 16.53 7.72 -1.95
C LEU A 16 16.86 6.31 -2.46
N LEU A 17 16.62 6.12 -3.77
CA LEU A 17 17.02 4.99 -4.62
C LEU A 17 16.18 3.71 -4.54
N PHE A 18 14.89 3.82 -4.82
CA PHE A 18 14.16 2.71 -5.45
C PHE A 18 14.10 2.97 -6.96
N SER A 19 14.98 2.31 -7.73
CA SER A 19 14.84 2.29 -9.19
C SER A 19 13.49 1.65 -9.55
N ASN A 20 12.72 2.32 -10.39
CA ASN A 20 11.40 1.86 -10.86
C ASN A 20 11.47 0.72 -11.90
N ASP A 21 12.62 0.09 -12.08
CA ASP A 21 12.82 -1.03 -13.01
C ASP A 21 12.54 -2.36 -12.32
N HIS A 22 11.31 -2.53 -11.81
CA HIS A 22 10.85 -3.85 -11.40
C HIS A 22 10.16 -4.53 -12.60
N PRO A 23 10.57 -5.75 -12.98
CA PRO A 23 9.85 -6.51 -13.99
C PRO A 23 8.38 -6.64 -13.58
N THR A 24 7.49 -6.77 -14.56
CA THR A 24 6.07 -7.05 -14.30
C THR A 24 5.97 -8.33 -13.49
N VAL A 25 5.67 -8.19 -12.20
CA VAL A 25 5.63 -9.30 -11.25
C VAL A 25 4.43 -10.15 -11.56
N LEU A 26 4.66 -11.43 -11.80
CA LEU A 26 3.57 -12.38 -11.93
C LEU A 26 3.01 -12.68 -10.53
N PRO A 27 1.67 -12.81 -10.36
CA PRO A 27 1.08 -13.21 -9.09
C PRO A 27 1.71 -14.46 -8.48
N ALA A 28 2.15 -15.40 -9.31
CA ALA A 28 2.85 -16.62 -8.88
C ALA A 28 4.13 -16.32 -8.08
N THR A 29 4.91 -15.32 -8.49
CA THR A 29 6.13 -14.90 -7.77
C THR A 29 5.79 -14.32 -6.41
N VAL A 30 4.71 -13.54 -6.30
CA VAL A 30 4.25 -13.01 -5.01
C VAL A 30 3.84 -14.16 -4.10
N TYR A 31 3.04 -15.11 -4.58
CA TYR A 31 2.59 -16.25 -3.79
C TYR A 31 3.73 -17.16 -3.35
N GLU A 32 4.75 -17.37 -4.20
CA GLU A 32 5.97 -18.06 -3.81
C GLU A 32 6.67 -17.35 -2.64
N ILE A 33 6.79 -16.03 -2.68
CA ILE A 33 7.39 -15.26 -1.58
C ILE A 33 6.53 -15.39 -0.32
N LEU A 34 5.20 -15.29 -0.43
CA LEU A 34 4.29 -15.44 0.72
C LEU A 34 4.40 -16.82 1.35
N TYR A 35 4.55 -17.86 0.53
CA TYR A 35 4.80 -19.23 0.97
C TYR A 35 6.14 -19.34 1.72
N ASN A 36 7.21 -18.78 1.17
CA ASN A 36 8.54 -18.77 1.82
C ASN A 36 8.51 -18.05 3.16
N ILE A 37 7.79 -16.92 3.26
CA ILE A 37 7.58 -16.22 4.54
C ILE A 37 6.84 -17.12 5.54
N GLY A 38 5.78 -17.82 5.09
CA GLY A 38 5.04 -18.80 5.89
C GLY A 38 5.94 -19.88 6.50
N GLN A 39 6.85 -20.43 5.69
CA GLN A 39 7.84 -21.39 6.15
C GLN A 39 8.80 -20.79 7.17
N THR A 40 9.47 -19.70 6.80
CA THR A 40 10.58 -19.13 7.57
C THR A 40 10.13 -18.56 8.92
N PHE A 41 8.95 -17.95 8.99
CA PHE A 41 8.48 -17.26 10.19
C PHE A 41 7.34 -17.98 10.91
N SER A 42 7.13 -19.27 10.64
CA SER A 42 6.10 -20.10 11.29
C SER A 42 6.14 -20.10 12.83
N HIS A 43 7.29 -19.75 13.43
CA HIS A 43 7.48 -19.69 14.89
C HIS A 43 7.49 -18.27 15.47
N VAL A 44 7.29 -17.25 14.64
CA VAL A 44 7.35 -15.83 15.05
C VAL A 44 6.01 -15.17 14.76
N GLN A 45 5.62 -14.21 15.59
CA GLN A 45 4.47 -13.36 15.26
C GLN A 45 4.82 -12.41 14.12
N TYR A 46 4.10 -12.53 13.02
CA TYR A 46 4.15 -11.63 11.88
C TYR A 46 2.81 -11.63 11.15
N ALA A 47 2.56 -10.63 10.32
CA ALA A 47 1.47 -10.69 9.34
C ALA A 47 1.87 -9.97 8.04
N ILE A 48 1.46 -10.52 6.91
CA ILE A 48 1.58 -9.85 5.61
C ILE A 48 0.67 -8.62 5.59
N THR A 49 1.19 -7.49 5.10
CA THR A 49 0.44 -6.24 4.91
C THR A 49 0.66 -5.63 3.52
N GLY A 50 0.02 -4.49 3.26
CA GLY A 50 0.14 -3.71 2.04
C GLY A 50 -0.45 -4.42 0.82
N THR A 51 0.11 -4.13 -0.34
CA THR A 51 -0.39 -4.66 -1.61
C THR A 51 -0.29 -6.18 -1.71
N ALA A 52 0.74 -6.79 -1.12
CA ALA A 52 0.88 -8.24 -1.12
C ALA A 52 -0.29 -8.92 -0.38
N ALA A 53 -0.73 -8.35 0.75
CA ALA A 53 -1.92 -8.82 1.45
C ALA A 53 -3.20 -8.61 0.62
N MET A 54 -3.33 -7.47 -0.08
CA MET A 54 -4.46 -7.27 -0.99
C MET A 54 -4.48 -8.31 -2.12
N MET A 55 -3.32 -8.68 -2.67
CA MET A 55 -3.23 -9.72 -3.70
C MET A 55 -3.70 -11.08 -3.19
N ALA A 56 -3.44 -11.42 -1.92
CA ALA A 56 -3.99 -12.63 -1.30
C ALA A 56 -5.54 -12.65 -1.31
N TYR A 57 -6.17 -11.47 -1.30
CA TYR A 57 -7.63 -11.32 -1.45
C TYR A 57 -8.10 -11.19 -2.91
N GLY A 58 -7.21 -11.31 -3.89
CA GLY A 58 -7.53 -11.27 -5.32
C GLY A 58 -7.35 -9.91 -5.99
N PHE A 59 -6.60 -8.98 -5.39
CA PHE A 59 -6.25 -7.72 -6.04
C PHE A 59 -5.24 -7.95 -7.17
N ASP A 60 -5.53 -7.45 -8.36
CA ASP A 60 -4.69 -7.63 -9.57
C ASP A 60 -4.45 -6.34 -10.37
N ASP A 61 -4.95 -5.19 -9.89
CA ASP A 61 -4.82 -3.90 -10.59
C ASP A 61 -3.37 -3.41 -10.70
N ARG A 62 -2.51 -3.79 -9.75
CA ARG A 62 -1.09 -3.38 -9.71
C ARG A 62 -0.24 -4.36 -8.90
N ALA A 63 1.01 -4.52 -9.33
CA ALA A 63 2.00 -5.33 -8.62
C ALA A 63 2.60 -4.59 -7.41
N PRO A 64 2.96 -5.30 -6.33
CA PRO A 64 3.73 -4.74 -5.23
C PRO A 64 5.15 -4.39 -5.69
N GLN A 65 5.68 -3.26 -5.23
CA GLN A 65 7.10 -2.90 -5.39
C GLN A 65 8.00 -3.66 -4.41
N HIS A 66 7.44 -4.04 -3.27
CA HIS A 66 8.06 -4.84 -2.22
C HIS A 66 6.96 -5.56 -1.44
N ILE A 67 7.35 -6.63 -0.74
CA ILE A 67 6.46 -7.29 0.23
C ILE A 67 6.66 -6.60 1.58
N SER A 68 5.58 -6.34 2.31
CA SER A 68 5.67 -5.77 3.66
C SER A 68 5.11 -6.75 4.66
N ILE A 69 5.83 -6.96 5.76
CA ILE A 69 5.35 -7.69 6.92
C ILE A 69 5.35 -6.78 8.13
N ILE A 70 4.36 -6.94 9.00
CA ILE A 70 4.36 -6.33 10.32
C ILE A 70 4.85 -7.33 11.35
N CYS A 71 5.62 -6.86 12.32
CA CYS A 71 6.13 -7.66 13.44
C CYS A 71 6.03 -6.86 14.75
N PRO A 72 5.86 -7.53 15.90
CA PRO A 72 6.03 -6.88 17.20
C PRO A 72 7.45 -6.31 17.35
N SER A 73 7.60 -5.15 18.01
CA SER A 73 8.91 -4.54 18.30
C SER A 73 9.88 -5.49 19.03
N ARG A 74 9.35 -6.32 19.94
CA ARG A 74 10.12 -7.37 20.64
C ARG A 74 10.77 -8.42 19.72
N SER A 75 10.28 -8.59 18.49
CA SER A 75 10.82 -9.57 17.54
C SER A 75 11.99 -9.03 16.71
N LYS A 76 12.36 -7.74 16.87
CA LYS A 76 13.37 -7.06 16.06
C LYS A 76 14.74 -7.71 16.05
N GLU A 77 15.12 -8.32 17.16
CA GLU A 77 16.43 -8.98 17.28
C GLU A 77 16.44 -10.40 16.68
N VAL A 78 15.28 -11.07 16.59
CA VAL A 78 15.20 -12.47 16.16
C VAL A 78 14.83 -12.64 14.69
N ILE A 79 14.06 -11.70 14.12
CA ILE A 79 13.63 -11.76 12.71
C ILE A 79 14.83 -11.92 11.74
N PRO A 80 15.94 -11.17 11.88
CA PRO A 80 17.11 -11.35 11.01
C PRO A 80 17.71 -12.77 11.10
N SER A 81 17.80 -13.33 12.30
CA SER A 81 18.34 -14.69 12.50
C SER A 81 17.45 -15.76 11.89
N TRP A 82 16.13 -15.63 12.02
CA TRP A 82 15.18 -16.54 11.38
C TRP A 82 15.20 -16.42 9.86
N ALA A 83 15.27 -15.20 9.33
CA ALA A 83 15.43 -14.95 7.91
C ALA A 83 16.66 -15.66 7.35
N ALA A 84 17.82 -15.50 7.99
CA ALA A 84 19.06 -16.15 7.60
C ALA A 84 18.97 -17.68 7.67
N ALA A 85 18.36 -18.23 8.72
CA ALA A 85 18.15 -19.67 8.86
C ALA A 85 17.21 -20.24 7.77
N GLY A 86 16.25 -19.44 7.30
CA GLY A 86 15.36 -19.76 6.19
C GLY A 86 15.97 -19.54 4.80
N GLY A 87 17.25 -19.18 4.70
CA GLY A 87 17.94 -18.95 3.42
C GLY A 87 17.68 -17.57 2.79
N MET A 88 17.13 -16.63 3.56
CA MET A 88 16.97 -15.23 3.13
C MET A 88 18.19 -14.39 3.56
N GLU A 89 18.49 -13.32 2.83
CA GLU A 89 19.62 -12.45 3.12
C GLU A 89 19.17 -11.16 3.81
N THR A 90 19.73 -10.84 4.97
CA THR A 90 19.42 -9.60 5.70
C THR A 90 20.34 -8.47 5.25
N SER A 91 19.79 -7.29 4.97
CA SER A 91 20.61 -6.13 4.62
C SER A 91 21.30 -5.52 5.84
N LEU A 92 22.63 -5.32 5.76
CA LEU A 92 23.41 -4.62 6.79
C LEU A 92 23.20 -3.10 6.77
N ILE A 93 22.81 -2.55 5.62
CA ILE A 93 22.61 -1.11 5.42
C ILE A 93 21.17 -0.72 5.79
N GLU A 94 20.22 -1.59 5.45
CA GLU A 94 18.79 -1.39 5.66
C GLU A 94 18.28 -2.49 6.60
N PRO A 95 18.44 -2.36 7.93
CA PRO A 95 18.19 -3.46 8.89
C PRO A 95 16.74 -3.95 8.95
N ASN A 96 15.83 -3.20 8.32
CA ASN A 96 14.41 -3.55 8.17
C ASN A 96 14.10 -4.19 6.82
N ILE A 97 15.12 -4.58 6.04
CA ILE A 97 14.96 -5.20 4.72
C ILE A 97 15.62 -6.57 4.68
N ILE A 98 14.83 -7.53 4.24
CA ILE A 98 15.23 -8.91 3.97
C ILE A 98 15.10 -9.15 2.47
N ASN A 99 16.13 -9.71 1.87
CA ASN A 99 16.16 -10.11 0.47
C ASN A 99 15.81 -11.59 0.37
N VAL A 100 14.86 -11.92 -0.51
CA VAL A 100 14.47 -13.30 -0.82
C VAL A 100 14.74 -13.57 -2.29
N THR A 101 15.47 -14.65 -2.57
CA THR A 101 15.66 -15.12 -3.94
C THR A 101 14.50 -16.02 -4.33
N VAL A 102 13.81 -15.68 -5.42
CA VAL A 102 12.68 -16.45 -5.95
C VAL A 102 13.13 -17.41 -7.04
N THR A 103 12.26 -18.35 -7.39
CA THR A 103 12.44 -19.27 -8.51
C THR A 103 12.61 -18.47 -9.80
N GLY A 104 13.80 -18.55 -10.40
CA GLY A 104 14.21 -17.71 -11.52
C GLY A 104 15.45 -16.85 -11.23
N GLY A 105 15.85 -16.76 -9.96
CA GLY A 105 17.07 -16.05 -9.53
C GLY A 105 16.87 -14.56 -9.26
N ASP A 106 15.66 -14.03 -9.47
CA ASP A 106 15.32 -12.66 -9.10
C ASP A 106 15.35 -12.49 -7.58
N VAL A 107 15.77 -11.30 -7.13
CA VAL A 107 15.85 -10.96 -5.70
C VAL A 107 14.77 -9.95 -5.36
N TRP A 108 13.97 -10.28 -4.36
CA TRP A 108 12.84 -9.50 -3.89
C TRP A 108 13.08 -8.93 -2.50
N LYS A 109 12.61 -7.71 -2.26
CA LYS A 109 12.71 -7.04 -0.96
C LYS A 109 11.45 -7.30 -0.12
N ILE A 110 11.67 -7.79 1.08
CA ILE A 110 10.69 -7.86 2.16
C ILE A 110 11.04 -6.74 3.15
N ARG A 111 10.12 -5.79 3.31
CA ARG A 111 10.21 -4.71 4.31
C ARG A 111 9.54 -5.20 5.60
N VAL A 112 10.27 -5.10 6.71
CA VAL A 112 9.78 -5.43 8.05
C VAL A 112 9.39 -4.15 8.78
N LEU A 113 8.14 -4.07 9.18
CA LEU A 113 7.58 -2.96 9.95
C LEU A 113 7.43 -3.39 11.40
N TYR A 114 8.27 -2.86 12.28
CA TYR A 114 8.21 -3.13 13.71
C TYR A 114 7.23 -2.18 14.37
N LEU A 115 6.20 -2.75 15.01
CA LEU A 115 5.17 -1.97 15.70
C LEU A 115 5.46 -1.93 17.19
N ASP A 116 5.56 -0.71 17.72
CA ASP A 116 5.73 -0.46 19.15
C ASP A 116 4.36 -0.10 19.75
N LEU A 117 3.65 -1.14 20.20
CA LEU A 117 2.28 -0.99 20.70
C LEU A 117 2.27 -1.14 22.22
N VAL A 118 1.89 -0.05 22.88
CA VAL A 118 1.86 0.08 24.35
C VAL A 118 0.63 -0.60 24.95
N GLU A 119 -0.48 -0.68 24.21
CA GLU A 119 -1.71 -1.39 24.60
C GLU A 119 -2.18 -2.33 23.48
N ASP A 120 -2.74 -3.49 23.86
CA ASP A 120 -3.18 -4.64 23.04
C ASP A 120 -2.13 -5.30 22.12
N GLY A 121 -0.97 -4.65 21.91
CA GLY A 121 0.16 -5.24 21.21
C GLY A 121 -0.14 -5.59 19.74
N PHE A 122 0.70 -6.44 19.17
CA PHE A 122 0.47 -7.02 17.83
C PHE A 122 -0.89 -7.75 17.73
N ASP A 123 -1.42 -8.23 18.86
CA ASP A 123 -2.67 -8.98 18.93
C ASP A 123 -3.91 -8.10 18.65
N ALA A 124 -3.74 -6.76 18.63
CA ALA A 124 -4.75 -5.82 18.15
C ALA A 124 -5.05 -5.95 16.64
N PHE A 125 -4.14 -6.55 15.87
CA PHE A 125 -4.38 -6.79 14.45
C PHE A 125 -5.03 -8.15 14.23
N GLU A 126 -6.24 -8.12 13.72
CA GLU A 126 -6.90 -9.33 13.25
C GLU A 126 -6.17 -9.90 12.02
N THR A 127 -5.89 -11.20 12.08
CA THR A 127 -5.20 -11.93 11.02
C THR A 127 -5.97 -13.18 10.62
N VAL A 128 -5.70 -13.65 9.41
CA VAL A 128 -6.16 -14.94 8.89
C VAL A 128 -4.97 -15.75 8.42
N HIS A 129 -5.15 -17.05 8.30
CA HIS A 129 -4.13 -17.98 7.85
C HIS A 129 -4.49 -18.51 6.47
N MET A 130 -3.64 -18.24 5.48
CA MET A 130 -3.87 -18.62 4.09
C MET A 130 -2.76 -19.55 3.60
N SER A 131 -3.11 -20.56 2.81
CA SER A 131 -2.13 -21.39 2.11
C SER A 131 -1.84 -20.83 0.72
N PHE A 132 -0.55 -20.76 0.37
CA PHE A 132 -0.05 -20.33 -0.94
C PHE A 132 0.73 -21.43 -1.67
N GLY A 133 0.79 -22.63 -1.09
CA GLY A 133 1.44 -23.82 -1.64
C GLY A 133 0.53 -25.04 -1.60
N ASP A 134 1.04 -26.18 -2.08
CA ASP A 134 0.28 -27.44 -2.12
C ASP A 134 0.31 -28.22 -0.80
N ASP A 135 1.02 -27.73 0.21
CA ASP A 135 1.18 -28.37 1.51
C ASP A 135 0.35 -27.66 2.61
N SER A 136 0.57 -28.06 3.86
CA SER A 136 -0.17 -27.53 5.02
C SER A 136 0.40 -26.23 5.57
N VAL A 137 1.24 -25.53 4.80
CA VAL A 137 1.92 -24.33 5.28
C VAL A 137 0.98 -23.15 5.21
N LEU A 138 0.87 -22.47 6.34
CA LEU A 138 -0.01 -21.33 6.49
C LEU A 138 0.83 -20.07 6.65
N THR A 139 0.44 -19.05 5.90
CA THR A 139 1.00 -17.71 5.99
C THR A 139 -0.02 -16.80 6.66
N THR A 140 0.41 -16.09 7.70
CA THR A 140 -0.43 -15.13 8.43
C THR A 140 -0.58 -13.84 7.62
N VAL A 141 -1.81 -13.44 7.30
CA VAL A 141 -2.16 -12.26 6.51
C VAL A 141 -3.12 -11.38 7.31
N LEU A 142 -2.95 -10.06 7.25
CA LEU A 142 -3.92 -9.14 7.88
C LEU A 142 -5.31 -9.28 7.27
N THR A 143 -6.36 -9.24 8.10
CA THR A 143 -7.74 -9.15 7.60
C THR A 143 -7.94 -7.87 6.78
N MET A 144 -8.93 -7.87 5.89
CA MET A 144 -9.26 -6.67 5.10
C MET A 144 -9.58 -5.43 5.98
N PRO A 145 -10.35 -5.53 7.09
CA PRO A 145 -10.51 -4.40 8.01
C PRO A 145 -9.19 -3.90 8.63
N ALA A 146 -8.29 -4.81 9.02
CA ALA A 146 -6.98 -4.44 9.56
C ALA A 146 -6.11 -3.71 8.52
N LEU A 147 -6.14 -4.15 7.26
CA LEU A 147 -5.50 -3.43 6.14
C LEU A 147 -6.07 -2.03 5.93
N ILE A 148 -7.40 -1.89 5.94
CA ILE A 148 -8.06 -0.59 5.81
C ILE A 148 -7.63 0.34 6.95
N ASN A 149 -7.51 -0.17 8.18
CA ASN A 149 -7.06 0.62 9.32
C ASN A 149 -5.62 1.10 9.16
N GLN A 150 -4.70 0.26 8.65
CA GLN A 150 -3.33 0.71 8.33
C GLN A 150 -3.33 1.76 7.22
N PHE A 151 -4.07 1.53 6.13
CA PHE A 151 -4.17 2.50 5.05
C PHE A 151 -4.82 3.80 5.48
N ALA A 152 -5.76 3.80 6.42
CA ALA A 152 -6.33 5.02 6.98
C ALA A 152 -5.29 5.85 7.74
N THR A 153 -4.34 5.21 8.45
CA THR A 153 -3.20 5.89 9.07
C THR A 153 -2.30 6.53 8.02
N SER A 154 -1.85 5.76 7.03
CA SER A 154 -0.99 6.27 5.96
C SER A 154 -1.68 7.36 5.12
N TYR A 155 -3.00 7.25 4.90
CA TYR A 155 -3.79 8.27 4.21
C TYR A 155 -3.71 9.61 4.94
N LYS A 156 -3.89 9.61 6.27
CA LYS A 156 -3.80 10.84 7.07
C LYS A 156 -2.41 11.47 6.94
N GLU A 157 -1.36 10.68 7.13
CA GLU A 157 0.02 11.14 7.06
C GLU A 157 0.34 11.76 5.69
N LYS A 158 0.06 11.04 4.60
CA LYS A 158 0.33 11.54 3.24
C LYS A 158 -0.55 12.74 2.87
N TRP A 159 -1.78 12.79 3.39
CA TRP A 159 -2.66 13.95 3.23
C TRP A 159 -2.08 15.20 3.90
N TYR A 160 -1.57 15.07 5.14
CA TYR A 160 -0.93 16.18 5.85
C TYR A 160 0.37 16.63 5.18
N LEU A 161 1.12 15.72 4.58
CA LEU A 161 2.33 16.02 3.81
C LEU A 161 2.04 16.59 2.40
N GLY A 162 0.78 16.61 1.96
CA GLY A 162 0.39 17.15 0.65
C GLY A 162 0.73 16.23 -0.54
N SER A 163 1.03 14.95 -0.29
CA SER A 163 1.36 13.95 -1.32
C SER A 163 0.11 13.47 -2.06
N ILE A 164 -0.37 14.26 -3.03
CA ILE A 164 -1.64 13.98 -3.73
C ILE A 164 -1.67 12.58 -4.36
N GLN A 165 -0.62 12.19 -5.08
CA GLN A 165 -0.60 10.92 -5.83
C GLN A 165 -0.63 9.71 -4.89
N GLU A 166 0.16 9.75 -3.82
CA GLU A 166 0.18 8.67 -2.81
C GLU A 166 -1.16 8.60 -2.09
N THR A 167 -1.75 9.75 -1.76
CA THR A 167 -3.03 9.81 -1.08
C THR A 167 -4.19 9.29 -1.95
N GLU A 168 -4.15 9.57 -3.26
CA GLU A 168 -5.08 9.00 -4.24
C GLU A 168 -4.91 7.48 -4.37
N ALA A 169 -3.66 6.98 -4.39
CA ALA A 169 -3.37 5.55 -4.45
C ALA A 169 -3.90 4.81 -3.21
N ILE A 170 -3.59 5.32 -2.01
CA ILE A 170 -4.07 4.74 -0.74
C ILE A 170 -5.60 4.74 -0.68
N ALA A 171 -6.25 5.80 -1.15
CA ALA A 171 -7.71 5.82 -1.19
C ALA A 171 -8.30 4.80 -2.17
N GLY A 172 -7.65 4.60 -3.33
CA GLY A 172 -8.01 3.53 -4.26
C GLY A 172 -7.96 2.16 -3.58
N ASP A 173 -6.89 1.90 -2.83
CA ASP A 173 -6.72 0.64 -2.08
C ASP A 173 -7.81 0.44 -1.02
N ILE A 174 -8.13 1.48 -0.25
CA ILE A 174 -9.22 1.44 0.75
C ILE A 174 -10.56 1.15 0.07
N LEU A 175 -10.89 1.85 -1.02
CA LEU A 175 -12.15 1.66 -1.73
C LEU A 175 -12.26 0.25 -2.33
N TRP A 176 -11.16 -0.28 -2.87
CA TRP A 176 -11.11 -1.65 -3.37
C TRP A 176 -11.37 -2.66 -2.26
N LEU A 177 -10.72 -2.51 -1.10
CA LEU A 177 -10.93 -3.39 0.05
C LEU A 177 -12.38 -3.34 0.54
N LEU A 178 -13.00 -2.16 0.60
CA LEU A 178 -14.41 -2.04 0.98
C LEU A 178 -15.34 -2.78 0.02
N ASP A 179 -15.09 -2.65 -1.29
CA ASP A 179 -15.85 -3.37 -2.31
C ASP A 179 -15.64 -4.89 -2.18
N ARG A 180 -14.41 -5.31 -1.90
CA ARG A 180 -14.08 -6.72 -1.69
C ARG A 180 -14.75 -7.31 -0.46
N ILE A 181 -14.74 -6.59 0.67
CA ILE A 181 -15.46 -6.97 1.89
C ILE A 181 -16.96 -7.10 1.60
N SER A 182 -17.54 -6.17 0.83
CA SER A 182 -18.99 -6.16 0.57
C SER A 182 -19.50 -7.44 -0.08
N VAL A 183 -18.67 -8.09 -0.90
CA VAL A 183 -18.99 -9.35 -1.61
C VAL A 183 -18.40 -10.59 -0.94
N CYS A 184 -17.66 -10.44 0.16
CA CYS A 184 -17.08 -11.54 0.92
C CYS A 184 -18.10 -12.07 1.95
N GLU A 185 -18.26 -13.39 2.02
CA GLU A 185 -19.21 -14.03 2.94
C GLU A 185 -18.59 -14.30 4.33
N ASP A 186 -17.25 -14.27 4.42
CA ASP A 186 -16.53 -14.62 5.64
C ASP A 186 -16.64 -13.52 6.71
N ALA A 187 -17.08 -13.89 7.91
CA ALA A 187 -17.35 -12.96 9.01
C ALA A 187 -16.08 -12.23 9.50
N GLU A 188 -14.92 -12.89 9.43
CA GLU A 188 -13.60 -12.36 9.81
C GLU A 188 -13.13 -11.18 8.94
N HIS A 189 -13.80 -10.96 7.80
CA HIS A 189 -13.50 -9.85 6.91
C HIS A 189 -14.50 -8.70 7.02
N ARG A 190 -15.51 -8.81 7.90
CA ARG A 190 -16.50 -7.76 8.14
C ARG A 190 -16.08 -6.89 9.33
N PHE A 191 -16.48 -5.62 9.32
CA PHE A 191 -16.17 -4.68 10.40
C PHE A 191 -16.81 -4.88 11.78
N PRO A 192 -17.92 -5.62 12.00
CA PRO A 192 -18.59 -5.59 13.29
C PRO A 192 -17.80 -6.25 14.44
N GLY A 193 -16.68 -6.93 14.17
CA GLY A 193 -15.70 -7.38 15.17
C GLY A 193 -14.39 -6.57 15.22
N ALA A 194 -14.07 -5.83 14.15
CA ALA A 194 -12.73 -5.30 13.93
C ALA A 194 -12.46 -3.97 14.65
N TRP A 195 -11.35 -3.93 15.40
CA TRP A 195 -10.84 -2.69 15.99
C TRP A 195 -10.17 -1.81 14.92
N VAL A 196 -10.89 -0.77 14.46
CA VAL A 196 -10.44 0.12 13.38
C VAL A 196 -10.34 1.60 13.82
N PRO A 197 -9.49 1.92 14.81
CA PRO A 197 -9.42 3.26 15.40
C PRO A 197 -9.01 4.35 14.40
N ALA A 198 -8.15 4.05 13.42
CA ALA A 198 -7.72 5.02 12.43
C ALA A 198 -8.84 5.39 11.46
N VAL A 199 -9.75 4.45 11.17
CA VAL A 199 -10.95 4.70 10.35
C VAL A 199 -11.98 5.53 11.10
N ARG A 200 -12.15 5.27 12.41
CA ARG A 200 -13.07 6.02 13.28
C ARG A 200 -12.55 7.41 13.66
N ASP A 201 -11.26 7.67 13.46
CA ASP A 201 -10.66 9.00 13.66
C ASP A 201 -11.32 10.04 12.74
N PRO A 202 -11.95 11.10 13.29
CA PRO A 202 -12.57 12.15 12.48
C PRO A 202 -11.61 12.82 11.49
N ARG A 203 -10.30 12.83 11.79
CA ARG A 203 -9.25 13.36 10.90
C ARG A 203 -9.03 12.51 9.65
N PHE A 204 -9.41 11.23 9.67
CA PHE A 204 -9.51 10.39 8.48
C PHE A 204 -10.91 10.46 7.90
N TRP A 205 -11.93 10.16 8.71
CA TRP A 205 -13.30 9.93 8.27
C TRP A 205 -13.88 11.10 7.48
N VAL A 206 -13.77 12.32 8.01
CA VAL A 206 -14.36 13.52 7.41
C VAL A 206 -13.73 13.88 6.06
N PRO A 207 -12.40 14.05 5.94
CA PRO A 207 -11.80 14.40 4.65
C PRO A 207 -11.94 13.27 3.62
N PHE A 208 -11.85 12.01 4.04
CA PHE A 208 -12.00 10.86 3.14
C PHE A 208 -13.41 10.80 2.55
N THR A 209 -14.45 10.83 3.40
CA THR A 209 -15.84 10.67 2.94
C THR A 209 -16.35 11.84 2.10
N ARG A 210 -15.78 13.03 2.28
CA ARG A 210 -16.02 14.18 1.39
C ARG A 210 -15.34 14.05 0.03
N SER A 211 -14.11 13.55 0.02
CA SER A 211 -13.30 13.46 -1.20
C SER A 211 -13.79 12.35 -2.14
N TYR A 212 -14.31 11.26 -1.55
CA TYR A 212 -14.77 10.05 -2.25
C TYR A 212 -16.25 9.82 -2.01
N LYS A 213 -17.07 10.24 -2.97
CA LYS A 213 -18.53 10.05 -2.92
C LYS A 213 -18.88 8.57 -2.74
N PHE A 214 -19.91 8.30 -1.94
CA PHE A 214 -20.40 6.94 -1.61
C PHE A 214 -19.46 6.09 -0.75
N SER A 215 -18.28 6.56 -0.37
CA SER A 215 -17.39 5.81 0.55
C SER A 215 -18.06 5.51 1.89
N ALA A 216 -18.83 6.44 2.46
CA ALA A 216 -19.60 6.19 3.68
C ALA A 216 -20.59 5.02 3.53
N GLN A 217 -21.24 4.91 2.36
CA GLN A 217 -22.12 3.77 2.06
C GLN A 217 -21.30 2.47 1.94
N LYS A 218 -20.13 2.50 1.29
CA LYS A 218 -19.25 1.32 1.19
C LYS A 218 -18.76 0.84 2.57
N PHE A 219 -18.45 1.75 3.49
CA PHE A 219 -18.13 1.39 4.88
C PHE A 219 -19.32 0.71 5.57
N SER A 220 -20.52 1.27 5.42
CA SER A 220 -21.77 0.67 5.91
C SER A 220 -22.01 -0.73 5.32
N ASP A 221 -21.87 -0.88 4.00
CA ASP A 221 -22.03 -2.16 3.29
C ASP A 221 -20.98 -3.20 3.72
N ALA A 222 -19.79 -2.74 4.11
CA ALA A 222 -18.74 -3.57 4.70
C ALA A 222 -19.01 -3.93 6.18
N GLY A 223 -20.04 -3.35 6.79
CA GLY A 223 -20.49 -3.62 8.16
C GLY A 223 -19.98 -2.63 9.22
N LEU A 224 -19.40 -1.49 8.80
CA LEU A 224 -18.97 -0.43 9.72
C LEU A 224 -20.09 0.60 9.91
N TRP A 225 -20.58 0.68 11.15
CA TRP A 225 -21.59 1.65 11.57
C TRP A 225 -21.00 2.51 12.68
N PHE A 226 -21.38 3.78 12.71
CA PHE A 226 -21.06 4.68 13.83
C PHE A 226 -22.30 4.78 14.72
N THR A 227 -22.08 4.76 16.03
CA THR A 227 -23.12 5.09 17.01
C THR A 227 -23.49 6.57 16.93
N ASP A 228 -24.68 6.94 17.42
CA ASP A 228 -25.13 8.34 17.46
C ASP A 228 -24.12 9.25 18.19
N SER A 229 -23.48 8.73 19.25
CA SER A 229 -22.42 9.42 19.99
C SER A 229 -21.13 9.61 19.18
N GLU A 230 -20.70 8.60 18.42
CA GLU A 230 -19.52 8.71 17.55
C GLU A 230 -19.79 9.67 16.39
N TYR A 231 -21.00 9.63 15.80
CA TYR A 231 -21.42 10.61 14.79
C TYR A 231 -21.43 12.03 15.35
N ALA A 232 -21.95 12.24 16.56
CA ALA A 232 -21.93 13.56 17.20
C ALA A 232 -20.50 14.07 17.44
N ALA A 233 -19.57 13.19 17.85
CA ALA A 233 -18.16 13.53 18.01
C ALA A 233 -17.50 13.90 16.66
N VAL A 234 -17.76 13.13 15.60
CA VAL A 234 -17.32 13.41 14.24
C VAL A 234 -17.83 14.78 13.76
N LEU A 235 -19.12 15.09 13.96
CA LEU A 235 -19.73 16.36 13.54
C LEU A 235 -19.24 17.57 14.38
N SER A 236 -19.02 17.38 15.67
CA SER A 236 -18.43 18.40 16.55
C SER A 236 -17.00 18.74 16.11
N LEU A 237 -16.20 17.72 15.81
CA LEU A 237 -14.85 17.89 15.28
C LEU A 237 -14.84 18.46 13.87
N GLU A 238 -15.80 18.11 13.02
CA GLU A 238 -15.96 18.74 11.70
C GLU A 238 -16.16 20.25 11.81
N SER A 239 -16.87 20.70 12.84
CA SER A 239 -17.15 22.12 13.10
C SER A 239 -15.90 22.88 13.53
N THR A 240 -15.09 22.29 14.41
CA THR A 240 -13.80 22.86 14.83
C THR A 240 -12.74 22.74 13.73
N TRP A 241 -12.76 21.68 12.91
CA TRP A 241 -11.87 21.54 11.76
C TRP A 241 -12.20 22.55 10.66
N LYS A 242 -13.48 22.82 10.37
CA LYS A 242 -13.87 23.92 9.47
C LYS A 242 -13.33 25.26 9.95
N MET A 243 -13.25 25.48 11.27
CA MET A 243 -12.65 26.69 11.83
C MET A 243 -11.11 26.66 11.77
N ALA A 244 -10.46 25.59 12.22
CA ALA A 244 -9.00 25.46 12.23
C ALA A 244 -8.40 25.44 10.82
N HIS A 245 -9.04 24.74 9.87
CA HIS A 245 -8.62 24.72 8.48
C HIS A 245 -8.85 26.08 7.82
N LYS A 246 -9.90 26.83 8.17
CA LYS A 246 -10.09 28.22 7.71
C LYS A 246 -9.01 29.17 8.26
N ILE A 247 -8.42 28.84 9.42
CA ILE A 247 -7.35 29.63 10.08
C ILE A 247 -5.95 29.25 9.57
N ILE A 248 -5.70 27.95 9.36
CA ILE A 248 -4.38 27.40 8.98
C ILE A 248 -4.22 27.35 7.45
N ASN A 249 -5.30 27.06 6.73
CA ASN A 249 -5.35 26.90 5.29
C ASN A 249 -6.52 27.74 4.76
N GLU A 250 -6.33 29.06 4.59
CA GLU A 250 -6.94 29.65 3.40
C GLU A 250 -6.45 28.81 2.22
N PRO A 251 -7.31 28.03 1.56
CA PRO A 251 -6.83 27.21 0.47
C PRO A 251 -6.45 28.20 -0.64
N GLY A 252 -5.16 28.29 -0.95
CA GLY A 252 -4.76 28.72 -2.28
C GLY A 252 -5.61 27.90 -3.25
N GLU A 253 -6.40 28.57 -4.08
CA GLU A 253 -7.52 28.03 -4.85
C GLU A 253 -7.15 26.85 -5.79
N GLY A 254 -5.91 26.38 -5.77
CA GLY A 254 -5.33 25.33 -6.60
C GLY A 254 -5.80 23.90 -6.28
N PHE A 255 -5.93 23.47 -5.02
CA PHE A 255 -6.18 22.04 -4.74
C PHE A 255 -7.55 21.56 -5.24
N GLU A 256 -8.63 22.26 -4.90
CA GLU A 256 -9.96 21.93 -5.42
C GLU A 256 -10.06 22.17 -6.93
N ARG A 257 -9.40 23.22 -7.47
CA ARG A 257 -9.37 23.48 -8.91
C ARG A 257 -8.61 22.41 -9.68
N ASP A 258 -7.52 21.89 -9.16
CA ASP A 258 -6.71 20.88 -9.84
C ASP A 258 -7.35 19.49 -9.77
N LEU A 259 -7.95 19.13 -8.63
CA LEU A 259 -8.75 17.90 -8.52
C LEU A 259 -9.98 17.96 -9.45
N ALA A 260 -10.66 19.11 -9.52
CA ALA A 260 -11.76 19.33 -10.45
C ALA A 260 -11.31 19.34 -11.92
N ARG A 261 -10.16 19.96 -12.24
CA ARG A 261 -9.57 19.98 -13.60
C ARG A 261 -9.15 18.59 -14.06
N ARG A 262 -8.61 17.74 -13.18
CA ARG A 262 -8.19 16.38 -13.52
C ARG A 262 -9.39 15.46 -13.76
N ARG A 263 -10.42 15.53 -12.89
CA ARG A 263 -11.71 14.86 -13.09
C ARG A 263 -12.43 15.30 -14.38
N LEU A 264 -12.27 16.57 -14.79
CA LEU A 264 -12.80 17.07 -16.07
C LEU A 264 -12.02 16.55 -17.28
N ARG A 265 -10.70 16.36 -17.17
CA ARG A 265 -9.86 15.77 -18.22
C ARG A 265 -10.19 14.29 -18.45
N GLU A 266 -10.43 13.54 -17.39
CA GLU A 266 -10.84 12.13 -17.47
C GLU A 266 -12.23 11.96 -18.11
N ARG A 267 -13.18 12.84 -17.78
CA ARG A 267 -14.49 12.87 -18.44
C ARG A 267 -14.42 13.22 -19.92
N LYS A 268 -13.48 14.10 -20.33
CA LYS A 268 -13.23 14.41 -21.75
C LYS A 268 -12.57 13.24 -22.50
N CYS A 269 -11.65 12.50 -21.87
CA CYS A 269 -11.04 11.32 -22.48
C CYS A 269 -12.03 10.16 -22.68
N ARG A 270 -13.03 9.99 -21.79
CA ARG A 270 -14.08 8.97 -21.96
C ARG A 270 -15.16 9.32 -23.00
N ARG A 271 -15.27 10.58 -23.42
CA ARG A 271 -16.31 11.04 -24.37
C ARG A 271 -15.84 11.28 -25.81
N ASP A 272 -14.55 11.10 -26.10
CA ASP A 272 -14.01 11.31 -27.44
C ASP A 272 -13.57 9.99 -28.10
N PRO A 273 -14.39 9.39 -28.99
CA PRO A 273 -14.08 8.12 -29.67
C PRO A 273 -12.78 8.18 -30.49
N ARG A 274 -12.33 9.38 -30.90
CA ARG A 274 -11.10 9.56 -31.67
C ARG A 274 -9.84 9.46 -30.80
N ARG A 275 -9.94 9.77 -29.49
CA ARG A 275 -8.83 9.60 -28.54
C ARG A 275 -8.73 8.18 -27.99
N GLN A 276 -9.85 7.46 -27.85
CA GLN A 276 -9.83 6.03 -27.50
C GLN A 276 -9.07 5.18 -28.53
N ARG A 277 -9.24 5.46 -29.84
CA ARG A 277 -8.47 4.78 -30.89
C ARG A 277 -6.97 5.07 -30.84
N LYS A 278 -6.56 6.28 -30.41
CA LYS A 278 -5.14 6.64 -30.30
C LYS A 278 -4.46 5.95 -29.11
N CYS A 279 -5.16 5.80 -27.99
CA CYS A 279 -4.67 5.02 -26.84
C CYS A 279 -4.65 3.51 -27.12
N GLN A 280 -5.63 2.97 -27.84
CA GLN A 280 -5.64 1.55 -28.25
C GLN A 280 -4.53 1.23 -29.27
N ASN A 281 -4.25 2.13 -30.22
CA ASN A 281 -3.18 1.92 -31.21
C ASN A 281 -1.78 2.03 -30.61
N HIS A 282 -1.59 2.83 -29.55
CA HIS A 282 -0.29 2.93 -28.88
C HIS A 282 0.02 1.67 -28.04
N VAL A 283 -1.01 1.08 -27.41
CA VAL A 283 -0.88 -0.21 -26.70
C VAL A 283 -0.66 -1.39 -27.65
N ALA A 284 -1.23 -1.34 -28.86
CA ALA A 284 -1.01 -2.36 -29.90
C ALA A 284 0.41 -2.30 -30.51
N SER A 285 0.99 -1.10 -30.66
CA SER A 285 2.36 -0.93 -31.19
C SER A 285 3.46 -1.41 -30.24
N ILE A 286 3.17 -1.50 -28.93
CA ILE A 286 4.12 -2.03 -27.94
C ILE A 286 4.03 -3.57 -27.85
N ARG A 287 2.87 -4.16 -28.19
CA ARG A 287 2.67 -5.62 -28.18
C ARG A 287 3.10 -6.35 -29.45
N ALA A 288 3.28 -5.66 -30.57
CA ALA A 288 3.77 -6.25 -31.81
C ALA A 288 5.23 -5.85 -32.04
N GLY A 289 6.17 -6.70 -31.62
CA GLY A 289 7.58 -6.55 -31.93
C GLY A 289 7.79 -6.45 -33.45
N ALA A 290 8.30 -5.32 -33.91
CA ALA A 290 8.68 -5.11 -35.29
C ALA A 290 10.00 -4.31 -35.37
N LEU A 291 11.07 -5.07 -35.57
CA LEU A 291 12.18 -4.84 -36.48
C LEU A 291 12.81 -3.44 -36.52
N VAL A 292 13.98 -3.38 -35.89
CA VAL A 292 15.08 -2.43 -36.13
C VAL A 292 15.38 -2.28 -37.63
N PRO A 293 15.43 -1.08 -38.20
CA PRO A 293 16.08 -0.87 -39.48
C PRO A 293 17.61 -0.80 -39.25
N LYS A 294 18.32 -1.68 -39.94
CA LYS A 294 19.76 -1.57 -40.24
C LYS A 294 20.07 -0.14 -40.72
N VAL A 295 21.04 0.51 -40.09
CA VAL A 295 21.80 1.60 -40.71
C VAL A 295 23.27 1.21 -40.64
N GLU A 296 23.87 1.12 -41.83
CA GLU A 296 25.22 0.70 -42.12
C GLU A 296 26.01 1.95 -42.54
N ALA A 297 27.27 2.06 -42.08
CA ALA A 297 28.30 3.07 -42.39
C ALA A 297 28.04 4.50 -41.87
N ASP A 298 28.98 5.24 -41.25
CA ASP A 298 30.43 5.33 -41.48
C ASP A 298 31.24 5.62 -40.20
N VAL A 299 32.46 5.08 -40.17
CA VAL A 299 33.52 5.30 -39.17
C VAL A 299 34.29 6.59 -39.51
N PRO A 300 34.70 7.39 -38.49
CA PRO A 300 36.14 7.58 -38.33
C PRO A 300 36.60 7.42 -36.87
N ASN A 301 37.61 6.58 -36.71
CA ASN A 301 38.48 6.48 -35.54
C ASN A 301 39.16 7.84 -35.30
N PRO A 302 39.35 8.28 -34.04
CA PRO A 302 40.71 8.18 -33.49
C PRO A 302 40.77 7.99 -31.96
N TRP A 303 41.52 6.98 -31.53
CA TRP A 303 42.19 6.99 -30.23
C TRP A 303 43.30 8.06 -30.23
N PRO A 304 43.68 8.55 -29.04
CA PRO A 304 45.00 8.10 -28.58
C PRO A 304 44.99 7.56 -27.15
N MET A 305 45.90 6.60 -26.97
CA MET A 305 46.39 6.08 -25.71
C MET A 305 46.75 7.18 -24.71
N VAL A 306 46.42 6.97 -23.44
CA VAL A 306 47.26 7.42 -22.33
C VAL A 306 47.39 6.26 -21.35
N GLN A 307 48.64 5.83 -21.19
CA GLN A 307 49.12 4.90 -20.17
C GLN A 307 49.08 5.59 -18.80
N ILE A 308 48.69 4.85 -17.75
CA ILE A 308 49.39 4.63 -16.48
C ILE A 308 48.71 3.43 -15.82
#